data_AF-A0A2N5DTD4-F1
#
_entry.id   AF-A0A2N5DTD4-F1
#
_cell.length_a   1.000
_cell.length_b   1.000
_cell.length_c   1.000
_cell.angle_alpha   90.00
_cell.angle_beta   90.00
_cell.angle_gamma   90.00
#
_symmetry.space_group_name_H-M   'P 1'
#
loop_
_entity.id
_entity.type
_entity.pdbx_description
1 polymer ?
#
loop_
_entity_poly.entity_id
_entity_poly.type
_entity_poly.pdbx_seq_one_letter_code
_entity_poly.pdbx_strand_id
1 'polypeptide(L)'
;ALGITTHTLPTLLNAFVAIGIVLGAAAAAWLVTLKTVKRCMPAGILMGVAVVLFALQHQLVNAAVLLVAIGMLGGFFVVPLNALLQDRGKLTVGAGNAIAVQNLGENSAMLLMLGLYSLVVKLGTPVVAVGIGFGVLFALAIGGLWLWQARR
;
A
#
# COMPACT_ATOMS: atom_id res chain seq x y z
N ALA A 1 0.64 -20.80 24.86
CA ALA A 1 -0.13 -21.28 23.70
C ALA A 1 -1.60 -20.98 23.95
N LEU A 2 -2.14 -19.89 23.39
CA LEU A 2 -3.49 -19.39 23.72
C LEU A 2 -4.62 -20.08 22.94
N GLY A 3 -4.40 -21.23 22.29
CA GLY A 3 -5.50 -22.09 21.81
C GLY A 3 -6.48 -21.49 20.79
N ILE A 4 -6.28 -20.27 20.33
CA ILE A 4 -7.08 -19.65 19.27
C ILE A 4 -6.55 -20.16 17.93
N THR A 5 -6.99 -21.36 17.55
CA THR A 5 -6.88 -21.97 16.22
C THR A 5 -7.87 -21.36 15.22
N THR A 6 -8.22 -20.10 15.38
CA THR A 6 -9.30 -19.45 14.62
C THR A 6 -8.68 -18.49 13.62
N HIS A 7 -8.65 -18.89 12.35
CA HIS A 7 -8.28 -18.04 11.20
C HIS A 7 -9.16 -16.79 11.05
N THR A 8 -10.16 -16.60 11.91
CA THR A 8 -11.09 -15.47 11.92
C THR A 8 -10.41 -14.15 12.25
N LEU A 9 -9.46 -14.10 13.20
CA LEU A 9 -8.82 -12.83 13.57
C LEU A 9 -8.00 -12.21 12.42
N PRO A 10 -7.08 -12.94 11.76
CA PRO A 10 -6.38 -12.41 10.58
C PRO A 10 -7.34 -12.03 9.43
N THR A 11 -8.39 -12.83 9.23
CA THR A 11 -9.39 -12.59 8.17
C THR A 11 -10.18 -11.30 8.43
N LEU A 12 -10.56 -11.04 9.68
CA LEU A 12 -11.23 -9.81 10.09
C LEU A 12 -10.33 -8.59 9.91
N LEU A 13 -9.04 -8.68 10.28
CA LEU A 13 -8.08 -7.60 10.08
C LEU A 13 -7.89 -7.25 8.59
N ASN A 14 -7.83 -8.26 7.71
CA ASN A 14 -7.82 -8.04 6.26
C ASN A 14 -9.12 -7.39 5.77
N ALA A 15 -10.27 -7.75 6.34
CA ALA A 15 -11.54 -7.12 6.01
C ALA A 15 -11.55 -5.62 6.35
N PHE A 16 -10.99 -5.21 7.50
CA PHE A 16 -10.86 -3.79 7.86
C PHE A 16 -10.02 -3.00 6.85
N VAL A 17 -8.89 -3.56 6.40
CA VAL A 17 -8.07 -2.95 5.34
C VAL A 17 -8.88 -2.83 4.05
N ALA A 18 -9.57 -3.89 3.64
CA ALA A 18 -10.36 -3.92 2.41
C ALA A 18 -11.47 -2.86 2.40
N ILE A 19 -12.19 -2.69 3.53
CA ILE A 19 -13.18 -1.62 3.71
C ILE A 19 -12.52 -0.25 3.50
N GLY A 20 -11.35 -0.03 4.13
CA GLY A 20 -10.56 1.18 3.92
C GLY A 20 -10.23 1.41 2.45
N ILE A 21 -9.70 0.39 1.75
CA ILE A 21 -9.32 0.47 0.33
C ILE A 21 -10.50 0.90 -0.53
N VAL A 22 -11.67 0.30 -0.34
CA VAL A 22 -12.88 0.63 -1.11
C VAL A 22 -13.27 2.10 -0.87
N LEU A 23 -13.29 2.56 0.38
CA LEU A 23 -13.61 3.94 0.72
C LEU A 23 -12.59 4.93 0.13
N GLY A 24 -11.31 4.63 0.23
CA GLY A 24 -10.22 5.43 -0.32
C GLY A 24 -10.26 5.53 -1.85
N ALA A 25 -10.51 4.40 -2.51
CA ALA A 25 -10.64 4.33 -3.96
C ALA A 25 -11.88 5.11 -4.46
N ALA A 26 -13.01 4.98 -3.76
CA ALA A 26 -14.22 5.74 -4.06
C ALA A 26 -14.00 7.25 -3.91
N ALA A 27 -13.35 7.68 -2.82
CA ALA A 27 -12.99 9.09 -2.63
C ALA A 27 -12.06 9.58 -3.73
N ALA A 28 -11.06 8.79 -4.13
CA ALA A 28 -10.17 9.15 -5.23
C ALA A 28 -10.88 9.23 -6.58
N ALA A 29 -11.86 8.37 -6.85
CA ALA A 29 -12.64 8.41 -8.08
C ALA A 29 -13.39 9.74 -8.27
N TRP A 30 -13.77 10.41 -7.17
CA TRP A 30 -14.41 11.74 -7.21
C TRP A 30 -13.42 12.90 -7.15
N LEU A 31 -12.31 12.74 -6.44
CA LEU A 31 -11.37 13.84 -6.16
C LEU A 31 -10.17 13.91 -7.12
N VAL A 32 -9.88 12.82 -7.85
CA VAL A 32 -8.66 12.65 -8.62
C VAL A 32 -8.98 12.27 -10.06
N THR A 33 -8.60 13.15 -10.98
CA THR A 33 -8.55 12.85 -12.42
C THR A 33 -7.14 12.43 -12.84
N LEU A 34 -7.00 11.82 -14.03
CA LEU A 34 -5.69 11.45 -14.61
C LEU A 34 -4.69 12.63 -14.68
N LYS A 35 -5.18 13.86 -14.84
CA LYS A 35 -4.36 15.07 -14.87
C LYS A 35 -3.87 15.50 -13.48
N THR A 36 -4.58 15.10 -12.43
CA THR A 36 -4.33 15.52 -11.03
C THR A 36 -3.82 14.37 -10.16
N VAL A 37 -3.39 13.25 -10.72
CA VAL A 37 -2.88 12.07 -9.97
C VAL A 37 -1.74 12.43 -9.01
N LYS A 38 -0.97 13.50 -9.28
CA LYS A 38 0.03 14.02 -8.34
C LYS A 38 -0.55 14.35 -6.94
N ARG A 39 -1.84 14.66 -6.84
CA ARG A 39 -2.53 14.92 -5.56
C ARG A 39 -2.65 13.68 -4.67
N CYS A 40 -2.43 12.48 -5.21
CA CYS A 40 -2.39 11.24 -4.46
C CYS A 40 -1.06 11.00 -3.75
N MET A 41 0.04 11.63 -4.19
CA MET A 41 1.39 11.39 -3.65
C MET A 41 1.49 11.66 -2.13
N PRO A 42 0.89 12.73 -1.57
CA PRO A 42 0.89 12.93 -0.11
C PRO A 42 0.23 11.79 0.65
N ALA A 43 -0.83 11.18 0.10
CA ALA A 43 -1.48 10.03 0.74
C ALA A 43 -0.55 8.81 0.83
N GLY A 44 0.32 8.60 -0.17
CA GLY A 44 1.34 7.55 -0.12
C GLY A 44 2.38 7.77 0.99
N ILE A 45 2.79 9.02 1.23
CA ILE A 45 3.72 9.35 2.34
C ILE A 45 3.03 9.09 3.68
N LEU A 46 1.80 9.59 3.84
CA LEU A 46 1.01 9.39 5.05
C LEU A 46 0.73 7.90 5.31
N MET A 47 0.55 7.10 4.26
CA MET A 47 0.40 5.64 4.37
C MET A 47 1.63 5.00 5.00
N GLY A 48 2.84 5.38 4.58
CA GLY A 48 4.09 4.89 5.18
C GLY A 48 4.19 5.24 6.67
N VAL A 49 3.81 6.47 7.05
CA VAL A 49 3.74 6.89 8.46
C VAL A 49 2.71 6.07 9.24
N ALA A 50 1.53 5.85 8.67
CA ALA A 50 0.48 5.06 9.31
C ALA A 50 0.92 3.60 9.54
N VAL A 51 1.70 3.01 8.64
CA VAL A 51 2.29 1.67 8.82
C VAL A 51 3.27 1.64 10.00
N VAL A 52 4.10 2.68 10.18
CA VAL A 52 4.98 2.78 11.35
C VAL A 52 4.17 2.83 12.64
N LEU A 53 3.12 3.66 12.68
CA LEU A 53 2.23 3.76 13.86
C LEU A 53 1.51 2.43 14.15
N PHE A 54 1.11 1.71 13.10
CA PHE A 54 0.50 0.38 13.21
C PHE A 54 1.46 -0.65 13.79
N ALA A 55 2.72 -0.66 13.36
CA ALA A 55 3.74 -1.59 13.86
C ALA A 55 3.99 -1.46 15.38
N LEU A 56 3.69 -0.30 15.95
CA LEU A 56 3.84 0.00 17.38
C LEU A 56 2.58 -0.30 18.21
N GLN A 57 1.48 -0.76 17.60
CA GLN A 57 0.26 -1.01 18.34
C GLN A 57 0.24 -2.36 19.06
N HIS A 58 -0.29 -2.32 20.28
CA HIS A 58 -0.51 -3.51 21.12
C HIS A 58 -2.00 -3.78 21.40
N GLN A 59 -2.90 -2.87 21.02
CA GLN A 59 -4.34 -3.01 21.21
C GLN A 59 -5.08 -3.25 19.90
N LEU A 60 -5.98 -4.24 19.92
CA LEU A 60 -6.71 -4.70 18.74
C LEU A 60 -7.57 -3.59 18.10
N VAL A 61 -8.24 -2.78 18.91
CA VAL A 61 -9.11 -1.69 18.42
C VAL A 61 -8.28 -0.63 17.70
N ASN A 62 -7.17 -0.18 18.30
CA ASN A 62 -6.27 0.79 17.67
C ASN A 62 -5.67 0.25 16.38
N ALA A 63 -5.28 -1.03 16.37
CA ALA A 63 -4.81 -1.71 15.17
C ALA A 63 -5.87 -1.75 14.07
N ALA A 64 -7.13 -2.08 14.39
CA ALA A 64 -8.23 -2.11 13.43
C ALA A 64 -8.51 -0.72 12.83
N VAL A 65 -8.55 0.33 13.66
CA VAL A 65 -8.75 1.71 13.19
C VAL A 65 -7.61 2.15 12.25
N LEU A 66 -6.36 1.86 12.61
CA LEU A 66 -5.21 2.16 11.76
C LEU A 66 -5.23 1.35 10.46
N LEU A 67 -5.68 0.09 10.48
CA LEU A 67 -5.80 -0.73 9.27
C LEU A 67 -6.84 -0.17 8.30
N VAL A 68 -7.98 0.32 8.79
CA VAL A 68 -8.96 1.04 7.96
C VAL A 68 -8.33 2.31 7.38
N ALA A 69 -7.59 3.09 8.18
CA ALA A 69 -6.93 4.30 7.71
C ALA A 69 -5.83 4.02 6.67
N ILE A 70 -4.99 3.00 6.88
CA ILE A 70 -3.99 2.52 5.93
C ILE A 70 -4.67 2.07 4.64
N GLY A 71 -5.76 1.31 4.74
CA GLY A 71 -6.56 0.89 3.59
C GLY A 71 -7.07 2.10 2.80
N MET A 72 -7.63 3.10 3.48
CA MET A 72 -8.14 4.32 2.86
C MET A 72 -7.04 5.12 2.14
N LEU A 73 -5.89 5.33 2.80
CA LEU A 73 -4.74 6.00 2.19
C LEU A 73 -4.21 5.19 0.99
N GLY A 74 -4.14 3.87 1.12
CA GLY A 74 -3.72 2.96 0.05
C GLY A 74 -4.65 2.97 -1.15
N GLY A 75 -5.97 2.88 -0.93
CA GLY A 75 -6.97 2.98 -1.98
C GLY A 75 -6.92 4.32 -2.69
N PHE A 76 -6.78 5.41 -1.93
CA PHE A 76 -6.69 6.77 -2.50
C PHE A 76 -5.40 6.99 -3.31
N PHE A 77 -4.30 6.32 -2.93
CA PHE A 77 -3.00 6.44 -3.56
C PHE A 77 -2.81 5.50 -4.76
N VAL A 78 -2.98 4.19 -4.53
CA VAL A 78 -2.59 3.13 -5.46
C VAL A 78 -3.55 3.03 -6.63
N VAL A 79 -4.87 3.15 -6.41
CA VAL A 79 -5.88 2.94 -7.46
C VAL A 79 -5.76 3.96 -8.60
N PRO A 80 -5.67 5.28 -8.35
CA PRO A 80 -5.50 6.26 -9.43
C PRO A 80 -4.15 6.14 -10.15
N LEU A 81 -3.10 5.75 -9.42
CA LEU A 81 -1.78 5.56 -10.00
C LEU A 81 -1.78 4.37 -10.97
N ASN A 82 -2.44 3.28 -10.59
CA ASN A 82 -2.64 2.13 -11.44
C ASN A 82 -3.45 2.48 -12.69
N ALA A 83 -4.53 3.26 -12.54
CA ALA A 83 -5.30 3.75 -13.68
C ALA A 83 -4.47 4.64 -14.62
N LEU A 84 -3.60 5.50 -14.09
CA LEU A 84 -2.69 6.33 -14.88
C LEU A 84 -1.68 5.48 -15.66
N LEU A 85 -1.05 4.51 -15.01
CA LEU A 85 -0.10 3.61 -15.67
C LEU A 85 -0.77 2.78 -16.78
N GLN A 86 -2.01 2.33 -16.56
CA GLN A 86 -2.80 1.65 -17.59
C GLN A 86 -3.13 2.56 -18.76
N ASP A 87 -3.56 3.80 -18.50
CA ASP A 87 -3.89 4.77 -19.55
C ASP A 87 -2.66 5.11 -20.40
N ARG A 88 -1.52 5.34 -19.74
CA ARG A 88 -0.24 5.57 -20.43
C ARG A 88 0.23 4.33 -21.20
N GLY A 89 0.11 3.15 -20.60
CA GLY A 89 0.47 1.88 -21.23
C GLY A 89 -0.41 1.57 -22.44
N LYS A 90 -1.71 1.88 -22.37
CA LYS A 90 -2.64 1.73 -23.51
C LYS A 90 -2.14 2.50 -24.74
N LEU A 91 -1.63 3.70 -24.53
CA LEU A 91 -1.10 4.56 -25.60
C LEU A 91 0.24 4.08 -26.17
N THR A 92 1.04 3.33 -25.41
CA THR A 92 2.40 2.92 -25.81
C THR A 92 2.48 1.48 -26.32
N VAL A 93 1.81 0.53 -25.66
CA VAL A 93 1.92 -0.92 -25.93
C VAL A 93 0.58 -1.59 -26.24
N GLY A 94 -0.52 -0.84 -26.19
CA GLY A 94 -1.89 -1.36 -26.38
C GLY A 94 -2.51 -1.86 -25.08
N ALA A 95 -3.85 -1.90 -25.02
CA ALA A 95 -4.59 -2.10 -23.77
C ALA A 95 -4.35 -3.45 -23.09
N GLY A 96 -4.37 -4.56 -23.85
CA GLY A 96 -4.13 -5.89 -23.30
C GLY A 96 -2.71 -6.07 -22.76
N ASN A 97 -1.72 -5.59 -23.53
CA ASN A 97 -0.32 -5.65 -23.13
C ASN A 97 -0.02 -4.75 -21.92
N ALA A 98 -0.64 -3.57 -21.85
CA ALA A 98 -0.50 -2.66 -20.70
C ALA A 98 -0.97 -3.31 -19.39
N ILE A 99 -2.13 -3.98 -19.43
CA ILE A 99 -2.67 -4.71 -18.28
C ILE A 99 -1.77 -5.90 -17.93
N ALA A 100 -1.32 -6.67 -18.92
CA ALA A 100 -0.43 -7.81 -18.70
C ALA A 100 0.90 -7.39 -18.06
N VAL A 101 1.54 -6.33 -18.56
CA VAL A 101 2.81 -5.81 -18.03
C VAL A 101 2.64 -5.27 -16.62
N GLN A 102 1.55 -4.55 -16.34
CA GLN A 102 1.28 -4.06 -14.99
C GLN A 102 1.07 -5.22 -14.01
N ASN A 103 0.23 -6.19 -14.36
CA ASN A 103 -0.03 -7.34 -13.51
C ASN A 103 1.25 -8.17 -13.28
N LEU A 104 2.10 -8.32 -14.30
CA LEU A 104 3.40 -8.97 -14.17
C LEU A 104 4.32 -8.21 -13.20
N GLY A 105 4.40 -6.88 -13.35
CA GLY A 105 5.20 -6.02 -12.49
C GLY A 105 4.75 -6.04 -11.03
N GLU A 106 3.44 -5.91 -10.79
CA GLU A 106 2.85 -5.94 -9.45
C GLU A 106 3.04 -7.31 -8.78
N ASN A 107 2.77 -8.41 -9.48
CA ASN A 107 2.99 -9.75 -8.93
C ASN A 107 4.47 -10.03 -8.67
N SER A 108 5.38 -9.61 -9.56
CA SER A 108 6.82 -9.77 -9.35
C SER A 108 7.30 -8.98 -8.13
N ALA A 109 6.82 -7.74 -7.96
CA ALA A 109 7.13 -6.91 -6.81
C ALA A 109 6.59 -7.51 -5.51
N MET A 110 5.35 -8.02 -5.51
CA MET A 110 4.77 -8.72 -4.35
C MET A 110 5.56 -9.97 -3.98
N LEU A 111 5.96 -10.80 -4.95
CA LEU A 111 6.78 -11.99 -4.71
C LEU A 111 8.14 -11.64 -4.14
N LEU A 112 8.81 -10.65 -4.72
CA LEU A 112 10.11 -10.18 -4.23
C LEU A 112 10.00 -9.63 -2.80
N MET A 113 8.98 -8.82 -2.53
CA MET A 113 8.72 -8.30 -1.20
C MET A 113 8.46 -9.42 -0.19
N LEU A 114 7.63 -10.40 -0.54
CA LEU A 114 7.35 -11.56 0.32
C LEU A 114 8.60 -12.41 0.56
N GLY A 115 9.44 -12.59 -0.46
CA GLY A 115 10.71 -13.30 -0.35
C GLY A 115 11.69 -12.59 0.59
N LEU A 116 11.86 -11.28 0.43
CA LEU A 116 12.70 -10.47 1.32
C LEU A 116 12.16 -10.44 2.75
N TYR A 117 10.85 -10.25 2.91
CA TYR A 117 10.19 -10.32 4.22
C TYR A 117 10.46 -11.66 4.90
N SER A 118 10.27 -12.77 4.18
CA SER A 118 10.49 -14.12 4.70
C SER A 118 11.94 -14.34 5.10
N LEU A 119 12.90 -13.83 4.33
CA LEU A 119 14.34 -13.91 4.64
C LEU A 119 14.68 -13.13 5.91
N VAL A 120 14.21 -11.88 6.03
CA VAL A 120 14.48 -11.02 7.18
C VAL A 120 13.91 -11.59 8.47
N VAL A 121 12.70 -12.15 8.42
CA VAL A 121 12.07 -12.85 9.54
C VAL A 121 12.81 -14.14 9.88
N LYS A 122 13.28 -14.90 8.88
CA LYS A 122 14.09 -16.11 9.09
C LYS A 122 15.42 -15.80 9.80
N LEU A 123 15.99 -14.62 9.60
CA LEU A 123 17.19 -14.14 10.31
C LEU A 123 16.90 -13.72 11.77
N GLY A 124 15.66 -13.84 12.25
CA GLY A 124 15.29 -13.54 13.64
C GLY A 124 14.98 -12.06 13.90
N THR A 125 14.82 -11.25 12.85
CA THR A 125 14.50 -9.83 12.99
C THR A 125 13.09 -9.65 13.59
N PRO A 126 12.90 -8.82 14.62
CA PRO A 126 11.58 -8.55 15.18
C PRO A 126 10.61 -7.99 14.13
N VAL A 127 9.39 -8.51 14.06
CA VAL A 127 8.37 -8.09 13.08
C VAL A 127 8.04 -6.60 13.19
N VAL A 128 8.09 -6.05 14.41
CA VAL A 128 7.95 -4.60 14.65
C VAL A 128 9.04 -3.80 13.93
N ALA A 129 10.30 -4.23 14.01
CA ALA A 129 11.41 -3.57 13.32
C ALA A 129 11.25 -3.64 11.79
N VAL A 130 10.75 -4.76 11.26
CA VAL A 130 10.43 -4.92 9.83
C VAL A 130 9.32 -3.95 9.42
N GLY A 131 8.25 -3.84 10.21
CA GLY A 131 7.14 -2.92 9.95
C GLY A 131 7.56 -1.45 9.96
N ILE A 132 8.36 -1.04 10.95
CA ILE A 132 8.91 0.32 11.03
C ILE A 132 9.83 0.59 9.82
N GLY A 133 10.77 -0.33 9.54
CA GLY A 133 11.70 -0.18 8.42
C GLY A 133 10.99 -0.05 7.08
N PHE A 134 9.97 -0.89 6.85
CA PHE A 134 9.15 -0.80 5.65
C PHE A 134 8.39 0.53 5.56
N GLY A 135 7.69 0.95 6.62
CA GLY A 135 6.92 2.19 6.61
C GLY A 135 7.78 3.44 6.37
N VAL A 136 8.96 3.50 7.00
CA VAL A 136 9.94 4.59 6.79
C VAL A 136 10.49 4.57 5.37
N LEU A 137 10.95 3.42 4.89
CA LEU A 137 11.49 3.28 3.53
C LEU A 137 10.44 3.67 2.48
N PHE A 138 9.20 3.21 2.65
CA PHE A 138 8.09 3.53 1.78
C PHE A 138 7.79 5.04 1.77
N ALA A 139 7.66 5.67 2.94
CA ALA A 139 7.41 7.10 3.06
C ALA A 139 8.52 7.94 2.41
N LEU A 140 9.79 7.57 2.63
CA LEU A 140 10.95 8.23 2.01
C LEU A 140 10.98 8.04 0.50
N ALA A 141 10.68 6.84 0.00
CA ALA A 141 10.64 6.57 -1.44
C ALA A 141 9.56 7.41 -2.15
N ILE A 142 8.34 7.44 -1.61
CA ILE A 142 7.26 8.27 -2.18
C ILE A 142 7.57 9.76 -2.03
N GLY A 143 8.12 10.18 -0.88
CA GLY A 143 8.55 11.56 -0.65
C GLY A 143 9.63 12.02 -1.65
N GLY A 144 10.64 11.18 -1.88
CA GLY A 144 11.68 11.42 -2.87
C GLY A 144 11.14 11.51 -4.29
N LEU A 145 10.23 10.60 -4.68
CA LEU A 145 9.55 10.65 -5.97
C LEU A 145 8.71 11.92 -6.13
N TRP A 146 8.00 12.33 -5.08
CA TRP A 146 7.17 13.54 -5.11
C TRP A 146 8.02 14.80 -5.28
N LEU A 147 9.12 14.91 -4.54
CA LEU A 147 10.09 16.00 -4.67
C LEU A 147 10.73 16.03 -6.06
N TRP A 148 11.10 14.88 -6.61
CA TRP A 148 11.65 14.77 -7.96
C TRP A 148 10.66 15.24 -9.03
N GLN A 149 9.38 14.87 -8.90
CA GLN A 149 8.31 15.32 -9.79
C GLN A 149 7.91 16.79 -9.63
N ALA A 150 8.26 17.42 -8.51
CA ALA A 150 8.06 18.85 -8.28
C ALA A 150 9.22 19.69 -8.85
N ARG A 151 10.40 19.07 -9.06
CA ARG A 151 11.58 19.71 -9.67
C ARG A 151 11.64 19.60 -11.19
N ARG A 152 10.76 18.79 -11.80
CA ARG A 152 10.57 18.68 -13.26
C ARG A 152 9.29 19.40 -13.66
#